data_AF-A0A938LZ04-F1
#
_entry.id   AF-A0A938LZ04-F1
#
_cell.length_a   1.000
_cell.length_b   1.000
_cell.length_c   1.000
_cell.angle_alpha   90.00
_cell.angle_beta   90.00
_cell.angle_gamma   90.00
#
_symmetry.space_group_name_H-M   'P 1'
#
loop_
_entity.id
_entity.type
_entity.pdbx_description
1 polymer ?
#
loop_
_entity_poly.entity_id
_entity_poly.type
_entity_poly.pdbx_seq_one_letter_code
_entity_poly.pdbx_strand_id
1 'polypeptide(L)'
;MALVLLGVAAAGVLLPFSHGAAVQAEGRRMTLAAKLANDLMERVVATPFADVVALGDGHTATELPGQVTDALGARWAQRDLMYANFSREVTYQHAYLLVYKPTPDFVLVTVRVQYQGRDVAVLTRLIGQGGAGSA
;
A
#
# COMPACT_ATOMS: atom_id res chain seq x y z
N MET A 1 -38.37 -26.33 35.70
CA MET A 1 -36.91 -26.33 35.48
C MET A 1 -36.61 -26.28 33.97
N ALA A 2 -36.90 -25.14 33.30
CA ALA A 2 -36.83 -25.02 31.84
C ALA A 2 -36.24 -23.67 31.36
N LEU A 3 -35.70 -22.85 32.28
CA LEU A 3 -35.21 -21.51 31.94
C LEU A 3 -33.71 -21.44 31.63
N VAL A 4 -32.93 -22.46 32.03
CA VAL A 4 -31.46 -22.45 31.93
C VAL A 4 -30.97 -22.92 30.56
N LEU A 5 -31.75 -23.73 29.84
CA LEU A 5 -31.36 -24.26 28.53
C LEU A 5 -31.47 -23.25 27.39
N LEU A 6 -32.22 -22.15 27.55
CA LEU A 6 -32.40 -21.14 26.51
C LEU A 6 -31.22 -20.16 26.41
N GLY A 7 -30.48 -19.93 27.51
CA GLY A 7 -29.35 -18.98 27.54
C GLY A 7 -28.08 -19.45 26.83
N VAL A 8 -27.86 -20.76 26.73
CA VAL A 8 -26.65 -21.34 26.10
C VAL A 8 -26.75 -21.35 24.57
N ALA A 9 -27.96 -21.45 24.02
CA ALA A 9 -28.17 -21.49 22.57
C ALA A 9 -27.83 -20.15 21.87
N ALA A 10 -28.07 -19.00 22.51
CA ALA A 10 -27.83 -17.69 21.90
C ALA A 10 -26.34 -17.32 21.82
N ALA A 11 -25.53 -17.72 22.81
CA ALA A 11 -24.09 -17.45 22.83
C ALA A 11 -23.31 -18.29 21.81
N GLY A 12 -23.76 -19.52 21.53
CA GLY A 12 -23.13 -20.41 20.54
C GLY A 12 -23.28 -19.94 19.09
N VAL A 13 -24.30 -19.12 18.79
CA VAL A 13 -24.58 -18.62 17.44
C VAL A 13 -23.89 -17.28 17.18
N LEU A 14 -23.78 -16.38 18.16
CA LEU A 14 -23.23 -15.03 17.95
C LEU A 14 -21.71 -15.00 17.72
N LEU A 15 -20.96 -15.93 18.32
CA LEU A 15 -19.50 -16.00 18.17
C LEU A 15 -19.03 -16.29 16.74
N PRO A 16 -19.54 -17.27 15.99
CA PRO A 16 -19.08 -17.52 14.61
C PRO A 16 -19.34 -16.36 13.64
N PHE A 17 -20.44 -15.60 13.80
CA PHE A 17 -20.76 -14.49 12.89
C PHE A 17 -19.90 -13.24 13.09
N SER A 18 -19.47 -12.94 14.33
CA SER A 18 -18.55 -11.81 14.58
C SER A 18 -17.17 -12.07 13.98
N HIS A 19 -16.69 -13.31 14.03
CA HIS A 19 -15.45 -13.73 13.37
C HIS A 19 -15.56 -13.62 11.84
N GLY A 20 -16.68 -14.06 11.25
CA GLY A 20 -16.90 -13.94 9.80
C GLY A 20 -16.92 -12.48 9.32
N ALA A 21 -17.62 -11.60 10.03
CA ALA A 21 -17.67 -10.17 9.71
C ALA A 21 -16.30 -9.49 9.84
N ALA A 22 -15.53 -9.84 10.87
CA ALA A 22 -14.17 -9.34 11.06
C ALA A 22 -13.23 -9.77 9.92
N VAL A 23 -13.30 -11.04 9.50
CA VAL A 23 -12.50 -11.56 8.38
C VAL A 23 -12.88 -10.86 7.06
N GLN A 24 -14.17 -10.61 6.81
CA GLN A 24 -14.58 -9.86 5.63
C GLN A 24 -14.09 -8.40 5.66
N ALA A 25 -14.16 -7.74 6.81
CA ALA A 25 -13.62 -6.39 6.97
C ALA A 25 -12.11 -6.35 6.69
N GLU A 26 -11.37 -7.33 7.20
CA GLU A 26 -9.94 -7.45 6.97
C GLU A 26 -9.61 -7.75 5.50
N GLY A 27 -10.32 -8.68 4.87
CA GLY A 27 -10.17 -8.98 3.45
C GLY A 27 -10.39 -7.75 2.57
N ARG A 28 -11.40 -6.94 2.86
CA ARG A 28 -11.61 -5.66 2.16
C ARG A 28 -10.43 -4.71 2.35
N ARG A 29 -9.91 -4.57 3.56
CA ARG A 29 -8.75 -3.69 3.84
C ARG A 29 -7.52 -4.13 3.09
N MET A 30 -7.22 -5.43 3.05
CA MET A 30 -6.08 -5.96 2.31
C MET A 30 -6.21 -5.68 0.81
N THR A 31 -7.39 -5.90 0.23
CA THR A 31 -7.65 -5.59 -1.19
C THR A 31 -7.49 -4.11 -1.49
N LEU A 32 -8.04 -3.23 -0.64
CA LEU A 32 -7.87 -1.78 -0.79
C LEU A 32 -6.41 -1.37 -0.62
N ALA A 33 -5.69 -1.91 0.37
CA ALA A 33 -4.28 -1.64 0.60
C ALA A 33 -3.42 -2.04 -0.60
N ALA A 34 -3.67 -3.21 -1.19
CA ALA A 34 -2.97 -3.69 -2.38
C ALA A 34 -3.22 -2.77 -3.59
N LYS A 35 -4.48 -2.36 -3.82
CA LYS A 35 -4.82 -1.38 -4.85
C LYS A 35 -4.07 -0.06 -4.63
N LEU A 36 -4.11 0.47 -3.41
CA LEU A 36 -3.44 1.72 -3.06
C LEU A 36 -1.91 1.65 -3.22
N ALA A 37 -1.31 0.50 -2.92
CA ALA A 37 0.11 0.25 -3.15
C ALA A 37 0.42 0.27 -4.65
N ASN A 38 -0.43 -0.40 -5.45
CA ASN A 38 -0.29 -0.43 -6.90
C ASN A 38 -0.48 0.96 -7.53
N ASP A 39 -1.52 1.70 -7.14
CA ASP A 39 -1.77 3.08 -7.64
C ASP A 39 -0.57 4.02 -7.40
N LEU A 40 0.10 3.89 -6.25
CA LEU A 40 1.30 4.67 -5.95
C LEU A 40 2.52 4.16 -6.74
N MET A 41 2.70 2.84 -6.83
CA MET A 41 3.78 2.26 -7.63
C MET A 41 3.66 2.60 -9.12
N GLU A 42 2.45 2.59 -9.69
CA GLU A 42 2.19 2.98 -11.07
C GLU A 42 2.60 4.43 -11.34
N ARG A 43 2.32 5.34 -10.40
CA ARG A 43 2.78 6.74 -10.51
C ARG A 43 4.30 6.87 -10.46
N VAL A 44 4.95 6.10 -9.60
CA VAL A 44 6.42 6.09 -9.54
C VAL A 44 7.00 5.54 -10.85
N VAL A 45 6.43 4.47 -11.39
CA VAL A 45 6.87 3.88 -12.67
C VAL A 45 6.58 4.79 -13.87
N ALA A 46 5.51 5.60 -13.81
CA ALA A 46 5.20 6.61 -14.82
C ALA A 46 6.09 7.86 -14.72
N THR A 47 6.81 8.04 -13.60
CA THR A 47 7.74 9.15 -13.42
C THR A 47 9.03 8.87 -14.20
N PRO A 48 9.59 9.85 -14.94
CA PRO A 48 10.85 9.66 -15.66
C PRO A 48 11.96 9.16 -14.74
N PHE A 49 12.73 8.16 -15.21
CA PHE A 49 13.77 7.54 -14.38
C PHE A 49 14.79 8.54 -13.82
N ALA A 50 15.16 9.56 -14.60
CA ALA A 50 16.07 10.62 -14.14
C ALA A 50 15.52 11.39 -12.92
N ASP A 51 14.21 11.63 -12.88
CA ASP A 51 13.56 12.33 -11.76
C ASP A 51 13.51 11.43 -10.53
N VAL A 52 13.26 10.12 -10.71
CA VAL A 52 13.30 9.13 -9.62
C VAL A 52 14.72 9.02 -9.03
N VAL A 53 15.75 9.04 -9.87
CA VAL A 53 17.15 9.03 -9.43
C VAL A 53 17.50 10.32 -8.66
N ALA A 54 17.01 11.47 -9.12
CA ALA A 54 17.28 12.77 -8.52
C ALA A 54 16.74 12.93 -7.09
N LEU A 55 15.73 12.13 -6.69
CA LEU A 55 15.25 12.09 -5.30
C LEU A 55 16.35 11.70 -4.30
N GLY A 56 17.30 10.87 -4.73
CA GLY A 56 18.42 10.41 -3.91
C GLY A 56 18.11 9.17 -3.06
N ASP A 57 19.17 8.58 -2.53
CA ASP A 57 19.11 7.40 -1.68
C ASP A 57 18.50 7.73 -0.30
N GLY A 58 17.58 6.89 0.17
CA GLY A 58 16.87 7.10 1.43
C GLY A 58 15.78 8.16 1.37
N HIS A 59 15.50 8.76 0.20
CA HIS A 59 14.37 9.66 0.06
C HIS A 59 13.07 8.94 0.42
N THR A 60 12.22 9.62 1.19
CA THR A 60 10.94 9.09 1.65
C THR A 60 9.86 10.13 1.44
N ALA A 61 8.76 9.73 0.80
CA ALA A 61 7.56 10.56 0.68
C ALA A 61 6.39 9.85 1.35
N THR A 62 5.68 10.60 2.20
CA THR A 62 4.59 10.07 3.04
C THR A 62 3.29 10.79 2.74
N GLU A 63 2.22 10.03 2.55
CA GLU A 63 0.85 10.51 2.52
C GLU A 63 0.16 10.12 3.83
N LEU A 64 -0.27 11.13 4.59
CA LEU A 64 -0.92 10.93 5.87
C LEU A 64 -2.34 10.34 5.73
N PRO A 65 -2.93 9.83 6.83
CA PRO A 65 -4.32 9.38 6.83
C PRO A 65 -5.27 10.42 6.22
N GLY A 66 -6.10 9.98 5.27
CA GLY A 66 -7.05 10.83 4.57
C GLY A 66 -6.45 11.67 3.43
N GLN A 67 -5.14 11.60 3.21
CA GLN A 67 -4.46 12.29 2.10
C GLN A 67 -4.17 11.36 0.92
N VAL A 68 -4.53 10.08 1.05
CA VAL A 68 -4.28 9.06 0.04
C VAL A 68 -4.99 9.40 -1.27
N THR A 69 -4.23 9.30 -2.37
CA THR A 69 -4.63 9.68 -3.73
C THR A 69 -4.72 8.47 -4.67
N ASP A 70 -5.48 8.58 -5.75
CA ASP A 70 -5.47 7.62 -6.85
C ASP A 70 -4.24 7.77 -7.76
N ALA A 71 -4.15 6.92 -8.79
CA ALA A 71 -3.08 6.97 -9.79
C ALA A 71 -3.04 8.29 -10.58
N LEU A 72 -4.12 9.07 -10.59
CA LEU A 72 -4.20 10.39 -11.23
C LEU A 72 -3.94 11.53 -10.24
N GLY A 73 -3.68 11.22 -8.97
CA GLY A 73 -3.43 12.21 -7.92
C GLY A 73 -4.69 12.77 -7.24
N ALA A 74 -5.89 12.27 -7.54
CA ALA A 74 -7.11 12.72 -6.88
C ALA A 74 -7.29 12.05 -5.51
N ARG A 75 -7.68 12.83 -4.49
CA ARG A 75 -7.81 12.33 -3.10
C ARG A 75 -9.02 11.40 -2.93
N TRP A 76 -8.77 10.20 -2.41
CA TRP A 76 -9.82 9.21 -2.15
C TRP A 76 -10.72 9.60 -0.97
N ALA A 77 -10.15 10.08 0.13
CA ALA A 77 -10.92 10.31 1.36
C ALA A 77 -12.00 11.40 1.24
N GLN A 78 -11.90 12.29 0.25
CA GLN A 78 -12.95 13.26 -0.07
C GLN A 78 -14.15 12.64 -0.79
N ARG A 79 -13.94 11.51 -1.47
CA ARG A 79 -14.98 10.78 -2.21
C ARG A 79 -15.54 9.61 -1.42
N ASP A 80 -14.70 8.97 -0.61
CA ASP A 80 -15.05 7.75 0.09
C ASP A 80 -14.30 7.60 1.41
N LEU A 81 -15.06 7.54 2.50
CA LEU A 81 -14.56 7.45 3.86
C LEU A 81 -13.83 6.12 4.14
N MET A 82 -14.01 5.08 3.32
CA MET A 82 -13.29 3.81 3.51
C MET A 82 -11.77 3.97 3.39
N TYR A 83 -11.30 5.05 2.75
CA TYR A 83 -9.88 5.36 2.59
C TYR A 83 -9.32 6.27 3.70
N ALA A 84 -10.15 6.79 4.61
CA ALA A 84 -9.76 7.84 5.56
C ALA A 84 -8.65 7.42 6.53
N ASN A 85 -8.58 6.14 6.88
CA ASN A 85 -7.62 5.61 7.84
C ASN A 85 -6.37 5.00 7.19
N PHE A 86 -6.26 5.06 5.87
CA PHE A 86 -5.08 4.60 5.16
C PHE A 86 -4.05 5.69 5.05
N SER A 87 -2.79 5.35 5.28
CA SER A 87 -1.61 6.15 4.94
C SER A 87 -0.69 5.37 4.01
N ARG A 88 0.17 6.08 3.29
CA ARG A 88 1.17 5.48 2.40
C ARG A 88 2.52 6.10 2.60
N GLU A 89 3.54 5.30 2.39
CA GLU A 89 4.92 5.73 2.38
C GLU A 89 5.61 5.12 1.16
N VAL A 90 6.41 5.90 0.46
CA VAL A 90 7.30 5.41 -0.59
C VAL A 90 8.73 5.76 -0.24
N THR A 91 9.61 4.77 -0.36
CA THR A 91 11.05 4.90 -0.11
C THR A 91 11.82 4.56 -1.38
N TYR A 92 12.91 5.27 -1.61
CA TYR A 92 13.77 5.13 -2.78
C TYR A 92 15.17 4.74 -2.35
N GLN A 93 15.73 3.70 -2.96
CA GLN A 93 17.09 3.25 -2.70
C GLN A 93 17.85 3.05 -4.01
N HIS A 94 19.04 3.63 -4.12
CA HIS A 94 19.88 3.48 -5.31
C HIS A 94 20.52 2.09 -5.35
N ALA A 95 20.51 1.46 -6.53
CA ALA A 95 21.11 0.16 -6.76
C ALA A 95 22.03 0.19 -7.98
N TYR A 96 23.26 -0.31 -7.80
CA TYR A 96 24.35 -0.25 -8.76
C TYR A 96 24.77 -1.66 -9.15
N LEU A 97 24.91 -1.94 -10.44
CA LEU A 97 25.57 -3.17 -10.92
C LEU A 97 27.09 -3.05 -10.79
N LEU A 98 27.63 -1.85 -10.96
CA LEU A 98 29.05 -1.54 -10.86
C LEU A 98 29.25 -0.35 -9.93
N VAL A 99 30.06 -0.55 -8.88
CA VAL A 99 30.27 0.42 -7.78
C VAL A 99 30.87 1.75 -8.25
N TYR A 100 31.54 1.78 -9.40
CA TYR A 100 32.24 2.96 -9.93
C TYR A 100 31.39 3.85 -10.83
N LYS A 101 30.15 3.44 -11.13
CA LYS A 101 29.27 4.19 -12.03
C LYS A 101 28.67 5.39 -11.29
N PRO A 102 28.75 6.62 -11.82
CA PRO A 102 28.25 7.80 -11.13
C PRO A 102 26.70 7.87 -11.07
N THR A 103 26.02 7.10 -11.92
CA THR A 103 24.55 7.00 -11.95
C THR A 103 24.10 5.59 -11.62
N PRO A 104 23.06 5.42 -10.79
CA PRO A 104 22.53 4.10 -10.47
C PRO A 104 21.93 3.43 -11.71
N ASP A 105 22.09 2.11 -11.81
CA ASP A 105 21.47 1.30 -12.85
C ASP A 105 19.98 1.09 -12.56
N PHE A 106 19.65 1.02 -11.28
CA PHE A 106 18.31 0.80 -10.78
C PHE A 106 18.01 1.65 -9.55
N VAL A 107 16.73 1.86 -9.30
CA VAL A 107 16.21 2.37 -8.03
C VAL A 107 15.25 1.31 -7.47
N LEU A 108 15.55 0.82 -6.27
CA LEU A 108 14.65 -0.02 -5.50
C LEU A 108 13.62 0.88 -4.84
N VAL A 109 12.36 0.73 -5.24
CA VAL A 109 11.24 1.49 -4.71
C VAL A 109 10.42 0.57 -3.82
N THR A 110 10.20 0.98 -2.57
CA THR A 110 9.31 0.26 -1.65
C THR A 110 8.16 1.16 -1.25
N VAL A 111 6.95 0.71 -1.58
CA VAL A 111 5.69 1.34 -1.18
C VAL A 111 5.10 0.55 -0.01
N ARG A 112 4.86 1.22 1.11
CA ARG A 112 4.15 0.68 2.28
C ARG A 112 2.80 1.34 2.41
N VAL A 113 1.78 0.55 2.66
CA VAL A 113 0.42 1.02 2.93
C VAL A 113 0.03 0.58 4.32
N GLN A 114 -0.40 1.54 5.12
CA GLN A 114 -0.77 1.33 6.50
C GLN A 114 -2.25 1.63 6.69
N TYR A 115 -2.89 0.91 7.61
CA TYR A 115 -4.23 1.21 8.11
C TYR A 115 -4.11 1.45 9.61
N GLN A 116 -4.48 2.64 10.07
CA GLN A 116 -4.37 3.02 11.49
C GLN A 116 -2.97 2.77 12.08
N GLY A 117 -1.92 3.05 11.30
CA GLY A 117 -0.52 2.90 11.71
C GLY A 117 0.04 1.48 11.65
N ARG A 118 -0.75 0.48 11.22
CA ARG A 118 -0.27 -0.89 10.99
C ARG A 118 -0.04 -1.13 9.51
N ASP A 119 1.10 -1.70 9.15
CA ASP A 119 1.35 -2.16 7.78
C ASP A 119 0.32 -3.22 7.35
N VAL A 120 -0.33 -2.99 6.21
CA VAL A 120 -1.33 -3.90 5.62
C VAL A 120 -0.87 -4.41 4.26
N ALA A 121 -0.11 -3.61 3.50
CA ALA A 121 0.50 -4.03 2.25
C ALA A 121 1.88 -3.40 2.08
N VAL A 122 2.81 -4.17 1.50
CA VAL A 122 4.13 -3.70 1.10
C VAL A 122 4.39 -4.20 -0.31
N LEU A 123 4.76 -3.30 -1.20
CA LEU A 123 5.13 -3.60 -2.58
C LEU A 123 6.51 -3.04 -2.85
N THR A 124 7.41 -3.90 -3.30
CA THR A 124 8.78 -3.54 -3.65
C THR A 124 9.03 -3.83 -5.12
N ARG A 125 9.63 -2.87 -5.83
CA ARG A 125 9.97 -3.01 -7.25
C ARG A 125 11.33 -2.40 -7.53
N LEU A 126 12.11 -3.09 -8.36
CA LEU A 126 13.33 -2.55 -8.95
C LEU A 126 12.96 -1.85 -10.27
N ILE A 127 13.27 -0.56 -10.37
CA ILE A 127 13.01 0.26 -11.56
C ILE A 127 14.37 0.58 -12.20
N GLY A 128 14.54 0.27 -13.47
CA GLY A 128 15.73 0.62 -14.24
C GLY A 128 15.42 1.63 -15.33
N GLN A 129 16.46 2.17 -15.94
CA GLN A 129 16.30 2.95 -17.16
C GLN A 129 15.73 2.03 -18.25
N GLY A 130 14.49 2.27 -18.67
CA GLY A 130 13.86 1.50 -19.75
C GLY A 130 14.76 1.55 -20.99
N GLY A 131 15.24 0.39 -21.42
CA GLY A 131 15.92 0.30 -22.71
C GLY A 131 14.94 0.74 -23.77
N ALA A 132 15.21 1.86 -24.42
CA ALA A 132 14.70 2.08 -25.76
C ALA A 132 15.19 0.87 -26.58
N GLY A 133 14.28 -0.07 -26.84
CA GLY A 133 14.48 -1.03 -27.89
C GLY A 133 14.63 -0.23 -29.17
N SER A 134 15.88 -0.11 -29.64
CA SER A 134 16.17 0.14 -31.03
C SER A 134 15.51 -0.96 -31.84
N ALA A 135 14.40 -0.63 -32.50
CA ALA A 135 13.86 -1.34 -33.63
C ALA A 135 13.81 -0.36 -34.80
#